data_AF-A0A7Y2FN64-F1
#
_entry.id   AF-A0A7Y2FN64-F1
#
_cell.length_a   1.000
_cell.length_b   1.000
_cell.length_c   1.000
_cell.angle_alpha   90.00
_cell.angle_beta   90.00
_cell.angle_gamma   90.00
#
_symmetry.space_group_name_H-M   'P 1'
#
loop_
_entity.id
_entity.type
_entity.pdbx_description
1 polymer ?
#
loop_
_entity_poly.entity_id
_entity_poly.type
_entity_poly.pdbx_seq_one_letter_code
_entity_poly.pdbx_strand_id
1 'polypeptide(L)'
;MMEDERSQMAFLQQDFHHLFLGVNDGMHQDIAATFSQLFDFAAAATASDPKSKLFVHCEVGVSRSATLVIALLMKTEAMSFFDALCRVRSKRFQVLPNIGFASQLQRLEHELQPRSVNSVPSSLAQYLHRICNAPVEIDVLQSVLERHRYDAPAALRMIFGGDIPRVVQGVRS
;
A
#
# COMPACT_ATOMS: atom_id res chain seq x y z
N MET A 1 22.00 0.41 -32.82
CA MET A 1 21.38 0.90 -31.57
C MET A 1 20.50 -0.17 -30.87
N MET A 2 20.67 -1.47 -31.15
CA MET A 2 19.92 -2.59 -30.52
C MET A 2 20.81 -3.53 -29.68
N GLU A 3 22.14 -3.37 -29.73
CA GLU A 3 23.08 -4.19 -28.92
C GLU A 3 23.19 -3.70 -27.48
N ASP A 4 23.05 -2.39 -27.24
CA ASP A 4 23.18 -1.78 -25.91
C ASP A 4 22.04 -2.19 -24.95
N GLU A 5 20.80 -2.31 -25.43
CA GLU A 5 19.66 -2.73 -24.61
C GLU A 5 19.73 -4.21 -24.20
N ARG A 6 20.19 -5.11 -25.07
CA ARG A 6 20.36 -6.53 -24.72
C ARG A 6 21.45 -6.73 -23.67
N SER A 7 22.53 -5.97 -23.78
CA SER A 7 23.63 -5.99 -22.81
C SER A 7 23.23 -5.41 -21.45
N GLN A 8 22.44 -4.32 -21.43
CA GLN A 8 21.89 -3.78 -20.17
C GLN A 8 20.86 -4.72 -19.53
N MET A 9 19.98 -5.35 -20.32
CA MET A 9 19.03 -6.35 -19.82
C MET A 9 19.72 -7.61 -19.28
N ALA A 10 20.79 -8.06 -19.95
CA ALA A 10 21.61 -9.19 -19.49
C ALA A 10 22.40 -8.86 -18.21
N PHE A 11 22.94 -7.65 -18.09
CA PHE A 11 23.62 -7.17 -16.88
C PHE A 11 22.68 -7.15 -15.67
N LEU A 12 21.46 -6.61 -15.83
CA LEU A 12 20.48 -6.54 -14.75
C LEU A 12 20.03 -7.91 -14.25
N GLN A 13 20.02 -8.94 -15.10
CA GLN A 13 19.63 -10.30 -14.71
C GLN A 13 20.75 -11.12 -14.06
N GLN A 14 22.02 -10.78 -14.28
CA GLN A 14 23.14 -11.50 -13.67
C GLN A 14 23.41 -11.07 -12.22
N ASP A 15 23.13 -9.81 -11.87
CA ASP A 15 23.44 -9.25 -10.54
C ASP A 15 22.23 -9.12 -9.61
N PHE A 16 21.00 -9.23 -10.14
CA PHE A 16 19.78 -9.06 -9.35
C PHE A 16 18.76 -10.15 -9.61
N HIS A 17 18.13 -10.62 -8.54
CA HIS A 17 16.89 -11.37 -8.63
C HIS A 17 15.72 -10.41 -8.83
N HIS A 18 14.82 -10.72 -9.76
CA HIS A 18 13.69 -9.86 -10.13
C HIS A 18 12.36 -10.54 -9.88
N LEU A 19 11.39 -9.76 -9.41
CA LEU A 19 9.98 -10.11 -9.37
C LEU A 19 9.18 -8.99 -10.05
N PHE A 20 8.45 -9.33 -11.12
CA PHE A 20 7.54 -8.40 -11.78
C PHE A 20 6.10 -8.65 -11.35
N LEU A 21 5.44 -7.61 -10.83
CA LEU A 21 4.05 -7.65 -10.38
C LEU A 21 3.20 -6.72 -11.25
N GLY A 22 2.40 -7.29 -12.14
CA GLY A 22 1.58 -6.53 -13.09
C GLY A 22 0.34 -5.92 -12.43
N VAL A 23 0.47 -4.70 -11.88
CA VAL A 23 -0.63 -3.97 -11.23
C VAL A 23 -0.69 -2.52 -11.69
N ASN A 24 -1.87 -2.08 -12.13
CA ASN A 24 -2.14 -0.68 -12.48
C ASN A 24 -2.45 0.16 -11.22
N ASP A 25 -2.24 1.47 -11.28
CA ASP A 25 -2.48 2.37 -10.14
C ASP A 25 -3.92 2.91 -10.12
N GLY A 26 -4.90 2.01 -9.98
CA GLY A 26 -6.30 2.36 -9.92
C GLY A 26 -6.95 1.90 -8.62
N MET A 27 -7.88 2.68 -8.07
CA MET A 27 -8.58 2.33 -6.82
C MET A 27 -9.46 1.08 -6.91
N HIS A 28 -9.72 0.56 -8.12
CA HIS A 28 -10.44 -0.69 -8.34
C HIS A 28 -9.50 -1.88 -8.63
N GLN A 29 -8.18 -1.67 -8.61
CA GLN A 29 -7.21 -2.73 -8.87
C GLN A 29 -6.97 -3.55 -7.60
N ASP A 30 -6.81 -4.87 -7.77
CA ASP A 30 -6.50 -5.80 -6.69
C ASP A 30 -4.98 -5.98 -6.57
N ILE A 31 -4.35 -5.10 -5.79
CA ILE A 31 -2.92 -5.23 -5.46
C ILE A 31 -2.68 -6.31 -4.39
N ALA A 32 -3.68 -6.63 -3.57
CA ALA A 32 -3.56 -7.63 -2.51
C ALA A 32 -3.29 -9.04 -3.07
N ALA A 33 -3.80 -9.35 -4.26
CA ALA A 33 -3.46 -10.57 -4.99
C ALA A 33 -1.94 -10.78 -5.20
N THR A 34 -1.14 -9.71 -5.12
CA THR A 34 0.32 -9.78 -5.29
C THR A 34 1.10 -9.99 -3.98
N PHE A 35 0.46 -9.84 -2.81
CA PHE A 35 1.15 -9.83 -1.53
C PHE A 35 1.84 -11.16 -1.21
N SER A 36 1.22 -12.31 -1.51
CA SER A 36 1.88 -13.61 -1.28
C SER A 36 3.18 -13.72 -2.06
N GLN A 37 3.16 -13.39 -3.36
CA GLN A 37 4.35 -13.45 -4.20
C GLN A 37 5.45 -12.51 -3.71
N LEU A 38 5.06 -11.30 -3.26
CA LEU A 38 6.00 -10.35 -2.66
C LEU A 38 6.64 -10.90 -1.38
N PHE A 39 5.84 -11.48 -0.49
CA PHE A 39 6.32 -12.02 0.79
C PHE A 39 7.24 -13.22 0.57
N ASP A 40 6.88 -14.13 -0.34
CA ASP A 40 7.69 -15.29 -0.69
C ASP A 40 9.03 -14.87 -1.30
N PHE A 41 9.02 -13.86 -2.18
CA PHE A 41 10.23 -13.31 -2.77
C PHE A 41 11.16 -12.64 -1.74
N ALA A 42 10.59 -11.85 -0.81
CA ALA A 42 11.35 -11.23 0.26
C ALA A 42 11.94 -12.25 1.25
N ALA A 43 11.17 -13.29 1.58
CA ALA A 43 11.61 -14.38 2.44
C ALA A 43 12.74 -15.19 1.79
N ALA A 44 12.61 -15.52 0.49
CA ALA A 44 13.66 -16.23 -0.26
C ALA A 44 14.97 -15.44 -0.32
N ALA A 45 14.90 -14.12 -0.58
CA ALA A 45 16.09 -13.27 -0.60
C ALA A 45 16.81 -13.23 0.76
N THR A 46 16.05 -13.12 1.85
CA THR A 46 16.59 -13.09 3.22
C THR A 46 17.16 -14.45 3.65
N ALA A 47 16.54 -15.55 3.22
CA ALA A 47 17.02 -16.90 3.49
C ALA A 47 18.34 -17.21 2.75
N SER A 48 18.51 -16.66 1.54
CA SER A 48 19.75 -16.82 0.76
C SER A 48 20.92 -16.02 1.34
N ASP A 49 20.68 -14.78 1.76
CA ASP A 49 21.67 -13.94 2.44
C ASP A 49 20.95 -12.96 3.38
N PRO A 50 21.20 -13.00 4.70
CA PRO A 50 20.65 -12.04 5.65
C PRO A 50 20.99 -10.56 5.36
N LYS A 51 22.02 -10.30 4.54
CA LYS A 51 22.41 -8.95 4.11
C LYS A 51 21.72 -8.51 2.81
N SER A 52 20.91 -9.36 2.20
CA SER A 52 20.13 -9.04 1.00
C SER A 52 19.29 -7.77 1.21
N LYS A 53 19.17 -6.98 0.15
CA LYS A 53 18.36 -5.76 0.12
C LYS A 53 17.33 -5.86 -0.98
N LEU A 54 16.10 -5.44 -0.69
CA LEU A 54 15.04 -5.35 -1.68
C LEU A 54 14.94 -3.91 -2.20
N PHE A 55 14.98 -3.76 -3.51
CA PHE A 55 14.64 -2.52 -4.20
C PHE A 55 13.24 -2.66 -4.80
N VAL A 56 12.27 -1.91 -4.27
CA VAL A 56 10.88 -1.95 -4.72
C VAL A 56 10.54 -0.62 -5.39
N HIS A 57 10.19 -0.66 -6.66
CA HIS A 57 9.84 0.54 -7.43
C HIS A 57 8.57 0.35 -8.25
N CYS A 58 7.98 1.48 -8.64
CA CYS A 58 6.98 1.56 -9.69
C CYS A 58 7.38 2.76 -10.57
N GLU A 59 6.46 3.30 -11.35
CA GLU A 59 6.73 4.45 -12.22
C GLU A 59 7.12 5.73 -11.46
N VAL A 60 6.32 6.13 -10.46
CA VAL A 60 6.51 7.41 -9.73
C VAL A 60 7.00 7.19 -8.29
N GLY A 61 6.76 6.01 -7.72
CA GLY A 61 7.11 5.71 -6.32
C GLY A 61 6.25 6.44 -5.29
N VAL A 62 4.95 6.61 -5.57
CA VAL A 62 3.97 7.29 -4.70
C VAL A 62 2.95 6.31 -4.12
N SER A 63 2.30 5.49 -4.96
CA SER A 63 1.21 4.59 -4.57
C SER A 63 1.61 3.11 -4.66
N ARG A 64 1.64 2.49 -5.85
CA ARG A 64 1.93 1.04 -6.05
C ARG A 64 3.10 0.48 -5.23
N SER A 65 4.32 0.96 -5.48
CA SER A 65 5.51 0.43 -4.78
C SER A 65 5.49 0.73 -3.29
N ALA A 66 4.95 1.89 -2.90
CA ALA A 66 4.83 2.25 -1.51
C ALA A 66 3.85 1.33 -0.76
N THR A 67 2.73 0.98 -1.37
CA THR A 67 1.78 -0.02 -0.84
C THR A 67 2.47 -1.36 -0.59
N LEU A 68 3.29 -1.84 -1.53
CA LEU A 68 4.04 -3.09 -1.36
C LEU A 68 5.05 -3.02 -0.20
N VAL A 69 5.78 -1.90 -0.07
CA VAL A 69 6.72 -1.70 1.05
C VAL A 69 5.98 -1.64 2.39
N ILE A 70 4.83 -0.96 2.45
CA ILE A 70 3.99 -0.88 3.65
C ILE A 70 3.50 -2.28 4.03
N ALA A 71 2.99 -3.07 3.07
CA ALA A 71 2.56 -4.45 3.30
C ALA A 71 3.71 -5.33 3.84
N LEU A 72 4.92 -5.17 3.30
CA LEU A 72 6.12 -5.86 3.81
C LEU A 72 6.41 -5.51 5.26
N LEU A 73 6.42 -4.21 5.63
CA LEU A 73 6.66 -3.79 7.01
C LEU A 73 5.59 -4.30 7.98
N MET A 74 4.31 -4.29 7.56
CA MET A 74 3.23 -4.88 8.36
C MET A 74 3.48 -6.38 8.60
N LYS A 75 3.91 -7.11 7.56
CA LYS A 75 4.17 -8.55 7.63
C LYS A 75 5.40 -8.89 8.47
N THR A 76 6.50 -8.16 8.31
CA THR A 76 7.80 -8.50 8.91
C THR A 76 8.01 -7.89 10.28
N GLU A 77 7.39 -6.75 10.57
CA GLU A 77 7.60 -6.00 11.80
C GLU A 77 6.33 -5.88 12.66
N ALA A 78 5.26 -6.60 12.31
CA ALA A 78 3.97 -6.57 13.01
C ALA A 78 3.43 -5.15 13.25
N MET A 79 3.65 -4.25 12.29
CA MET A 79 3.14 -2.88 12.33
C MET A 79 1.69 -2.81 11.88
N SER A 80 0.94 -1.87 12.45
CA SER A 80 -0.33 -1.44 11.88
C SER A 80 -0.11 -0.82 10.49
N PHE A 81 -1.11 -0.82 9.62
CA PHE A 81 -1.07 -0.12 8.34
C PHE A 81 -0.68 1.35 8.55
N PHE A 82 -1.29 2.03 9.54
CA PHE A 82 -1.02 3.45 9.75
C PHE A 82 0.41 3.71 10.25
N ASP A 83 0.94 2.86 11.14
CA ASP A 83 2.32 3.00 11.63
C ASP A 83 3.35 2.69 10.53
N ALA A 84 3.12 1.62 9.76
CA ALA A 84 3.96 1.28 8.61
C ALA A 84 3.96 2.40 7.57
N LEU A 85 2.80 2.98 7.26
CA LEU A 85 2.67 4.14 6.40
C LEU A 85 3.45 5.34 6.95
N CYS A 86 3.28 5.68 8.23
CA CYS A 86 3.99 6.80 8.87
C CYS A 86 5.51 6.61 8.78
N ARG A 87 5.99 5.39 9.03
CA ARG A 87 7.42 5.05 8.90
C ARG A 87 7.92 5.27 7.48
N VAL A 88 7.21 4.79 6.46
CA VAL A 88 7.60 5.00 5.06
C VAL A 88 7.57 6.49 4.70
N ARG A 89 6.53 7.21 5.11
CA ARG A 89 6.38 8.66 4.88
C ARG A 89 7.46 9.48 5.56
N SER A 90 7.99 9.04 6.71
CA SER A 90 9.13 9.69 7.38
C SER A 90 10.40 9.72 6.52
N LYS A 91 10.52 8.78 5.58
CA LYS A 91 11.64 8.69 4.63
C LYS A 91 11.28 9.24 3.25
N ARG A 92 10.00 9.17 2.85
CA ARG A 92 9.49 9.67 1.57
C ARG A 92 8.10 10.28 1.74
N PHE A 93 8.05 11.57 2.06
CA PHE A 93 6.81 12.28 2.41
C PHE A 93 5.73 12.29 1.30
N GLN A 94 6.11 12.04 0.06
CA GLN A 94 5.19 12.00 -1.09
C GLN A 94 4.38 10.70 -1.16
N VAL A 95 4.72 9.67 -0.38
CA VAL A 95 4.03 8.37 -0.38
C VAL A 95 2.57 8.54 -0.03
N LEU A 96 1.70 8.14 -0.94
CA LEU A 96 0.27 8.29 -0.85
C LEU A 96 -0.38 7.14 -1.65
N PRO A 97 -0.61 5.97 -1.03
CA PRO A 97 -1.39 4.90 -1.66
C PRO A 97 -2.73 5.44 -2.16
N ASN A 98 -3.26 4.95 -3.28
CA ASN A 98 -4.65 5.27 -3.61
C ASN A 98 -5.61 4.64 -2.57
N ILE A 99 -6.82 5.17 -2.42
CA ILE A 99 -7.78 4.73 -1.40
C ILE A 99 -8.22 3.27 -1.52
N GLY A 100 -8.19 2.70 -2.73
CA GLY A 100 -8.47 1.27 -2.95
C GLY A 100 -7.37 0.39 -2.38
N PHE A 101 -6.11 0.81 -2.54
CA PHE A 101 -4.95 0.14 -1.96
C PHE A 101 -4.90 0.33 -0.44
N ALA A 102 -5.26 1.50 0.08
CA ALA A 102 -5.38 1.71 1.53
C ALA A 102 -6.44 0.78 2.16
N SER A 103 -7.57 0.57 1.46
CA SER A 103 -8.60 -0.40 1.87
C SER A 103 -8.04 -1.83 1.94
N GLN A 104 -7.23 -2.20 0.95
CA GLN A 104 -6.57 -3.51 0.89
C GLN A 104 -5.53 -3.69 2.00
N LEU A 105 -4.77 -2.64 2.35
CA LEU A 105 -3.84 -2.66 3.48
C LEU A 105 -4.59 -2.80 4.82
N GLN A 106 -5.74 -2.15 5.00
CA GLN A 106 -6.58 -2.36 6.19
C GLN A 106 -7.05 -3.81 6.32
N ARG A 107 -7.44 -4.44 5.20
CA ARG A 107 -7.82 -5.86 5.20
C ARG A 107 -6.64 -6.76 5.56
N LEU A 108 -5.46 -6.50 4.99
CA LEU A 108 -4.23 -7.19 5.34
C LEU A 108 -3.89 -7.04 6.84
N GLU A 109 -4.07 -5.86 7.43
CA GLU A 109 -3.86 -5.64 8.87
C GLU A 109 -4.73 -6.58 9.71
N HIS A 110 -6.03 -6.70 9.39
CA HIS A 110 -6.92 -7.62 10.10
C HIS A 110 -6.54 -9.10 9.93
N GLU A 111 -6.05 -9.47 8.75
CA GLU A 111 -5.58 -10.84 8.46
C GLU A 111 -4.30 -11.17 9.24
N LEU A 112 -3.34 -10.24 9.31
CA LEU A 112 -2.08 -10.43 10.01
C LEU A 112 -2.22 -10.31 11.52
N GLN A 113 -3.17 -9.50 12.00
CA GLN A 113 -3.34 -9.18 13.41
C GLN A 113 -4.81 -9.26 13.84
N PRO A 114 -5.41 -10.46 13.95
CA PRO A 114 -6.82 -10.62 14.32
C PRO A 114 -7.18 -10.03 15.69
N ARG A 115 -6.17 -9.80 16.56
CA ARG A 115 -6.36 -9.21 17.90
C ARG A 115 -6.39 -7.68 17.90
N SER A 116 -5.91 -7.01 16.85
CA SER A 116 -5.90 -5.54 16.76
C SER A 116 -7.13 -4.96 16.05
N VAL A 117 -8.07 -5.81 15.59
CA VAL A 117 -9.29 -5.45 14.85
C VAL A 117 -10.17 -4.41 15.58
N ASN A 118 -9.98 -4.22 16.88
CA ASN A 118 -10.72 -3.26 17.71
C ASN A 118 -9.97 -1.95 17.98
N SER A 119 -8.84 -1.66 17.30
CA SER A 119 -8.17 -0.37 17.46
C SER A 119 -9.01 0.73 16.82
N VAL A 120 -9.65 1.55 17.65
CA VAL A 120 -10.42 2.72 17.21
C VAL A 120 -9.59 3.99 17.47
N PRO A 121 -9.41 4.87 16.47
CA PRO A 121 -9.83 4.74 15.07
C PRO A 121 -8.96 3.74 14.29
N SER A 122 -9.56 3.06 13.30
CA SER A 122 -8.85 2.13 12.41
C SER A 122 -7.71 2.82 11.65
N SER A 123 -6.72 2.03 11.20
CA SER A 123 -5.62 2.55 10.40
C SER A 123 -6.11 3.29 9.14
N LEU A 124 -7.17 2.79 8.50
CA LEU A 124 -7.80 3.41 7.34
C LEU A 124 -8.48 4.74 7.67
N ALA A 125 -9.21 4.82 8.80
CA ALA A 125 -9.81 6.09 9.25
C ALA A 125 -8.72 7.14 9.55
N GLN A 126 -7.64 6.73 10.22
CA GLN A 126 -6.50 7.60 10.50
C GLN A 126 -5.83 8.08 9.20
N TYR A 127 -5.64 7.19 8.23
CA TYR A 127 -5.10 7.53 6.92
C TYR A 127 -5.96 8.56 6.18
N LEU A 128 -7.27 8.31 6.06
CA LEU A 128 -8.18 9.20 5.34
C LEU A 128 -8.28 10.57 6.01
N HIS A 129 -8.38 10.61 7.34
CA HIS A 129 -8.50 11.85 8.09
C HIS A 129 -7.18 12.65 8.11
N ARG A 130 -6.06 12.01 8.48
CA ARG A 130 -4.79 12.71 8.77
C ARG A 130 -3.86 12.86 7.57
N ILE A 131 -3.95 11.99 6.56
CA ILE A 131 -3.04 11.98 5.41
C ILE A 131 -3.74 12.48 4.14
N CYS A 132 -4.97 12.02 3.90
CA CYS A 132 -5.77 12.49 2.77
C CYS A 132 -6.54 13.78 3.06
N ASN A 133 -6.52 14.26 4.31
CA ASN A 133 -7.26 15.45 4.76
C ASN A 133 -8.73 15.39 4.37
N ALA A 134 -9.37 14.22 4.53
CA ALA A 134 -10.80 14.08 4.30
C ALA A 134 -11.56 15.07 5.20
N PRO A 135 -12.43 15.95 4.66
CA PRO A 135 -13.15 16.98 5.41
C PRO A 135 -14.35 16.38 6.16
N VAL A 136 -14.07 15.38 7.00
CA VAL A 136 -15.06 14.57 7.71
C VAL A 136 -14.46 14.22 9.08
N GLU A 137 -15.27 14.35 10.12
CA GLU A 137 -14.89 13.94 11.47
C GLU A 137 -14.49 12.46 11.51
N ILE A 138 -13.42 12.15 12.24
CA ILE A 138 -12.83 10.81 12.24
C ILE A 138 -13.78 9.73 12.76
N ASP A 139 -14.67 10.07 13.70
CA ASP A 139 -15.68 9.15 14.25
C ASP A 139 -16.77 8.80 13.22
N VAL A 140 -17.13 9.78 12.38
CA VAL A 140 -18.06 9.56 11.25
C VAL A 140 -17.38 8.70 10.19
N LEU A 141 -16.12 8.98 9.86
CA LEU A 141 -15.34 8.13 8.95
C LEU A 141 -15.25 6.69 9.46
N GLN A 142 -14.88 6.48 10.73
CA GLN A 142 -14.79 5.16 11.33
C GLN A 142 -16.13 4.40 11.23
N SER A 143 -17.23 5.04 11.65
CA SER A 143 -18.56 4.42 11.64
C SER A 143 -19.04 4.05 10.23
N VAL A 144 -18.71 4.86 9.22
CA VAL A 144 -19.07 4.55 7.82
C VAL A 144 -18.17 3.44 7.28
N LEU A 145 -16.86 3.47 7.53
CA LEU A 145 -15.92 2.44 7.09
C LEU A 145 -16.30 1.07 7.63
N GLU A 146 -16.64 0.96 8.92
CA GLU A 146 -17.10 -0.30 9.52
C GLU A 146 -18.33 -0.87 8.81
N ARG A 147 -19.34 -0.04 8.56
CA ARG A 147 -20.57 -0.44 7.84
C ARG A 147 -20.28 -0.94 6.42
N HIS A 148 -19.24 -0.40 5.79
CA HIS A 148 -18.79 -0.78 4.45
C HIS A 148 -17.62 -1.78 4.45
N ARG A 149 -17.36 -2.46 5.58
CA ARG A 149 -16.28 -3.45 5.72
C ARG A 149 -14.91 -2.93 5.25
N TYR A 150 -14.63 -1.66 5.55
CA TYR A 150 -13.40 -0.97 5.21
C TYR A 150 -13.14 -0.81 3.70
N ASP A 151 -14.19 -0.85 2.86
CA ASP A 151 -14.14 -0.39 1.47
C ASP A 151 -14.20 1.15 1.44
N ALA A 152 -13.04 1.81 1.36
CA ALA A 152 -12.96 3.28 1.35
C ALA A 152 -13.67 3.91 0.14
N PRO A 153 -13.49 3.44 -1.11
CA PRO A 153 -14.28 3.94 -2.23
C PRO A 153 -15.79 3.93 -1.95
N ALA A 154 -16.36 2.82 -1.50
CA ALA A 154 -17.79 2.73 -1.21
C ALA A 154 -18.22 3.65 -0.05
N ALA A 155 -17.46 3.66 1.04
CA ALA A 155 -17.72 4.50 2.21
C ALA A 155 -17.68 6.00 1.87
N LEU A 156 -16.68 6.45 1.11
CA LEU A 156 -16.52 7.85 0.75
C LEU A 156 -17.60 8.29 -0.24
N ARG A 157 -18.04 7.44 -1.18
CA ARG A 157 -19.19 7.75 -2.04
C ARG A 157 -20.45 7.98 -1.23
N MET A 158 -20.68 7.20 -0.17
CA MET A 158 -21.81 7.41 0.74
C MET A 158 -21.71 8.76 1.46
N ILE A 159 -20.52 9.12 1.95
CA ILE A 159 -20.30 10.38 2.67
C ILE A 159 -20.48 11.61 1.76
N PHE A 160 -19.95 11.57 0.55
CA PHE A 160 -19.93 12.72 -0.36
C PHE A 160 -21.09 12.76 -1.36
N GLY A 161 -22.06 11.84 -1.25
CA GLY A 161 -23.24 11.83 -2.12
C GLY A 161 -22.95 11.42 -3.57
N GLY A 162 -21.94 10.57 -3.80
CA GLY A 162 -21.67 9.95 -5.10
C GLY A 162 -20.23 10.13 -5.59
N ASP A 163 -19.77 11.37 -5.70
CA ASP A 163 -18.42 11.68 -6.21
C ASP A 163 -17.41 11.85 -5.08
N ILE A 164 -16.31 11.10 -5.14
CA ILE A 164 -15.23 11.20 -4.16
C ILE A 164 -14.35 12.41 -4.51
N PRO A 165 -14.14 13.38 -3.61
CA PRO A 165 -13.27 14.52 -3.88
C PRO A 165 -11.85 14.06 -4.24
N ARG A 166 -11.25 14.64 -5.29
CA ARG A 166 -9.91 14.27 -5.77
C ARG A 166 -8.84 14.32 -4.67
N VAL A 167 -8.95 15.30 -3.77
CA VAL A 167 -8.03 15.46 -2.63
C VAL A 167 -7.98 14.21 -1.73
N VAL A 168 -9.08 13.45 -1.66
CA VAL A 168 -9.18 12.26 -0.80
C VAL A 168 -8.78 10.97 -1.52
N GLN A 169 -8.74 10.94 -2.84
CA GLN A 169 -8.53 9.71 -3.63
C GLN A 169 -7.10 9.13 -3.55
N GLY A 170 -6.15 9.87 -2.97
CA GLY A 170 -4.76 9.42 -2.89
C GLY A 170 -4.00 9.52 -4.22
N VAL A 171 -4.47 10.36 -5.15
CA VAL A 171 -3.83 10.64 -6.44
C VAL A 171 -3.50 12.13 -6.51
N ARG A 172 -2.23 12.49 -6.75
CA ARG A 172 -1.85 13.86 -7.09
C ARG A 172 -1.71 13.96 -8.61
N SER A 173 -2.48 14.85 -9.23
CA SER A 173 -2.36 15.25 -10.63
C SER A 173 -1.05 15.99 -10.88
#